data_AF-A0A178F2Q2-F1
#
_entry.id   AF-A0A178F2Q2-F1
#
_cell.length_a   1.000
_cell.length_b   1.000
_cell.length_c   1.000
_cell.angle_alpha   90.00
_cell.angle_beta   90.00
_cell.angle_gamma   90.00
#
_symmetry.space_group_name_H-M   'P 1'
#
loop_
_entity.id
_entity.type
_entity.pdbx_description
1 polymer ?
#
loop_
_entity_poly.entity_id
_entity_poly.type
_entity_poly.pdbx_seq_one_letter_code
_entity_poly.pdbx_strand_id
1 'polypeptide(L)'
;MEPEENVVATALDTVKSAALTPTEHLLLKRFLDKARDPSCAAIYLLRKVEENPNRSVEASLREFKKDWRRLVTKFTKQEDIPLPSQCFLKSRDMQNCCCMVNRRGRLAANATFNVEPAWIIPPSIFHDDELAYESPMLSILEAFLTPDVSAFREGNLEITRGLGPGPPKKIEADAKSVHYLAITLAPGERTDLTLSNGEPLKGGPHMFTMYTQDPSLYPLPSEELLQIHSKIATALHLFSVEDDISLGWPRSPYSKTHN
;
A
#
# COMPACT_ATOMS: atom_id res chain seq x y z
N MET A 1 -20.03 -13.31 22.08
CA MET A 1 -18.96 -13.10 21.08
C MET A 1 -19.60 -13.30 19.71
N GLU A 2 -20.55 -12.43 19.37
CA GLU A 2 -21.50 -12.52 18.24
C GLU A 2 -21.90 -11.14 17.63
N PRO A 3 -21.70 -9.96 18.28
CA PRO A 3 -22.19 -8.71 17.68
C PRO A 3 -21.26 -8.15 16.59
N GLU A 4 -19.95 -8.39 16.66
CA GLU A 4 -18.97 -7.81 15.73
C GLU A 4 -19.01 -8.45 14.32
N GLU A 5 -19.11 -9.77 14.25
CA GLU A 5 -19.19 -10.51 12.98
C GLU A 5 -20.49 -10.18 12.21
N ASN A 6 -21.56 -9.88 12.95
CA ASN A 6 -22.85 -9.45 12.40
C ASN A 6 -22.76 -8.09 11.68
N VAL A 7 -21.99 -7.14 12.21
CA VAL A 7 -21.87 -5.80 11.62
C VAL A 7 -21.09 -5.83 10.30
N VAL A 8 -20.01 -6.60 10.24
CA VAL A 8 -19.22 -6.76 9.00
C VAL A 8 -20.06 -7.44 7.91
N ALA A 9 -20.81 -8.49 8.26
CA ALA A 9 -21.71 -9.16 7.33
C ALA A 9 -22.79 -8.19 6.79
N THR A 10 -23.37 -7.38 7.68
CA THR A 10 -24.37 -6.36 7.31
C THR A 10 -23.79 -5.35 6.31
N ALA A 11 -22.61 -4.79 6.60
CA ALA A 11 -21.95 -3.85 5.69
C ALA A 11 -21.64 -4.48 4.32
N LEU A 12 -21.16 -5.73 4.31
CA LEU A 12 -20.92 -6.47 3.07
C LEU A 12 -22.21 -6.71 2.28
N ASP A 13 -23.31 -7.03 2.94
CA ASP A 13 -24.60 -7.25 2.29
C ASP A 13 -25.21 -5.95 1.76
N THR A 14 -25.05 -4.82 2.47
CA THR A 14 -25.35 -3.49 1.94
C THR A 14 -24.56 -3.20 0.66
N VAL A 15 -23.25 -3.47 0.66
CA VAL A 15 -22.41 -3.28 -0.53
C VAL A 15 -22.83 -4.21 -1.67
N LYS A 16 -23.12 -5.49 -1.41
CA LYS A 16 -23.52 -6.47 -2.44
C LYS A 16 -24.89 -6.15 -3.05
N SER A 17 -25.81 -5.61 -2.27
CA SER A 17 -27.19 -5.33 -2.71
C SER A 17 -27.31 -4.03 -3.51
N ALA A 18 -26.31 -3.14 -3.40
CA ALA A 18 -26.28 -1.87 -4.10
C ALA A 18 -25.99 -2.04 -5.60
N ALA A 19 -26.59 -1.22 -6.46
CA ALA A 19 -26.36 -1.21 -7.90
C ALA A 19 -25.01 -0.55 -8.27
N LEU A 20 -23.92 -1.26 -7.99
CA LEU A 20 -22.54 -0.84 -8.23
C LEU A 20 -21.89 -1.64 -9.38
N THR A 21 -20.82 -1.09 -9.95
CA THR A 21 -19.98 -1.83 -10.89
C THR A 21 -19.17 -2.92 -10.17
N PRO A 22 -18.69 -3.96 -10.89
CA PRO A 22 -17.85 -4.99 -10.29
C PRO A 22 -16.59 -4.45 -9.58
N THR A 23 -15.96 -3.40 -10.13
CA THR A 23 -14.80 -2.72 -9.52
C THR A 23 -15.17 -1.94 -8.27
N GLU A 24 -16.32 -1.27 -8.27
CA GLU A 24 -16.86 -0.58 -7.10
C GLU A 24 -17.10 -1.57 -5.94
N HIS A 25 -17.75 -2.71 -6.21
CA HIS A 25 -17.92 -3.76 -5.19
C HIS A 25 -16.56 -4.26 -4.67
N LEU A 26 -15.60 -4.49 -5.55
CA LEU A 26 -14.28 -5.00 -5.16
C LEU A 26 -13.53 -4.00 -4.28
N LEU A 27 -13.55 -2.71 -4.62
CA LEU A 27 -12.93 -1.63 -3.84
C LEU A 27 -13.54 -1.52 -2.44
N LEU A 28 -14.87 -1.49 -2.33
CA LEU A 28 -15.57 -1.37 -1.05
C LEU A 28 -15.40 -2.62 -0.18
N LYS A 29 -15.48 -3.81 -0.78
CA LYS A 29 -15.18 -5.06 -0.08
C LYS A 29 -13.75 -5.08 0.44
N ARG A 30 -12.79 -4.62 -0.37
CA ARG A 30 -11.39 -4.55 0.03
C ARG A 30 -11.14 -3.55 1.14
N PHE A 31 -11.86 -2.43 1.17
CA PHE A 31 -11.82 -1.51 2.30
C PHE A 31 -12.20 -2.22 3.62
N LEU A 32 -13.26 -3.03 3.62
CA LEU A 32 -13.69 -3.78 4.80
C LEU A 32 -12.72 -4.92 5.16
N ASP A 33 -12.39 -5.78 4.19
CA ASP A 33 -11.56 -6.99 4.40
C ASP A 33 -10.09 -6.65 4.76
N LYS A 34 -9.59 -5.50 4.29
CA LYS A 34 -8.20 -5.08 4.51
C LYS A 34 -8.06 -4.01 5.59
N ALA A 35 -9.14 -3.56 6.23
CA ALA A 35 -9.04 -2.71 7.40
C ALA A 35 -8.23 -3.41 8.51
N ARG A 36 -7.61 -2.64 9.40
CA ARG A 36 -6.97 -3.22 10.61
C ARG A 36 -8.02 -3.82 11.53
N ASP A 37 -9.13 -3.11 11.69
CA ASP A 37 -10.33 -3.59 12.36
C ASP A 37 -11.50 -3.55 11.36
N PRO A 38 -11.89 -4.70 10.78
CA PRO A 38 -13.02 -4.80 9.86
C PRO A 38 -14.34 -4.31 10.45
N SER A 39 -14.55 -4.49 11.77
CA SER A 39 -15.78 -4.06 12.46
C SER A 39 -15.85 -2.54 12.53
N CYS A 40 -14.75 -1.86 12.89
CA CYS A 40 -14.69 -0.40 12.86
C CYS A 40 -14.92 0.17 11.45
N ALA A 41 -14.30 -0.44 10.43
CA ALA A 41 -14.50 -0.04 9.05
C ALA A 41 -15.95 -0.24 8.59
N ALA A 42 -16.58 -1.35 8.98
CA ALA A 42 -17.98 -1.64 8.69
C ALA A 42 -18.94 -0.63 9.35
N ILE A 43 -18.74 -0.33 10.64
CA ILE A 43 -19.52 0.68 11.36
C ILE A 43 -19.40 2.04 10.67
N TYR A 44 -18.18 2.45 10.31
CA TYR A 44 -17.95 3.71 9.62
C TYR A 44 -18.68 3.77 8.28
N LEU A 45 -18.58 2.71 7.47
CA LEU A 45 -19.22 2.66 6.15
C LEU A 45 -20.75 2.70 6.26
N LEU A 46 -21.33 1.94 7.19
CA LEU A 46 -22.77 1.96 7.44
C LEU A 46 -23.25 3.32 7.91
N ARG A 47 -22.52 3.96 8.84
CA ARG A 47 -22.82 5.33 9.28
C ARG A 47 -22.82 6.31 8.11
N LYS A 48 -21.86 6.20 7.18
CA LYS A 48 -21.81 7.05 5.98
C LYS A 48 -23.02 6.87 5.06
N VAL A 49 -23.56 5.67 4.98
CA VAL A 49 -24.79 5.40 4.23
C VAL A 49 -26.01 6.02 4.94
N GLU A 50 -26.07 5.92 6.26
CA GLU A 50 -27.19 6.43 7.09
C GLU A 50 -27.20 7.95 7.25
N GLU A 51 -26.04 8.62 7.22
CA GLU A 51 -25.87 10.07 7.42
C GLU A 51 -26.72 10.92 6.45
N ASN A 52 -27.09 10.38 5.28
CA ASN A 52 -27.90 11.09 4.27
C ASN A 52 -29.11 10.26 3.83
N PRO A 53 -30.22 10.24 4.60
CA PRO A 53 -31.40 9.42 4.29
C PRO A 53 -32.07 9.75 2.95
N ASN A 54 -31.88 10.97 2.46
CA ASN A 54 -32.41 11.43 1.18
C ASN A 54 -31.58 10.96 -0.03
N ARG A 55 -30.44 10.32 0.20
CA ARG A 55 -29.52 9.84 -0.83
C ARG A 55 -29.64 8.33 -0.93
N SER A 56 -29.65 7.82 -2.17
CA SER A 56 -29.59 6.37 -2.40
C SER A 56 -28.29 5.78 -1.85
N VAL A 57 -28.34 4.55 -1.36
CA VAL A 57 -27.17 3.80 -0.84
C VAL A 57 -26.00 3.86 -1.82
N GLU A 58 -26.26 3.66 -3.12
CA GLU A 58 -25.26 3.71 -4.18
C GLU A 58 -24.53 5.04 -4.26
N ALA A 59 -25.25 6.14 -4.04
CA ALA A 59 -24.68 7.47 -4.17
C ALA A 59 -23.83 7.82 -2.94
N SER A 60 -24.21 7.36 -1.75
CA SER A 60 -23.38 7.45 -0.54
C SER A 60 -22.11 6.59 -0.66
N LEU A 61 -22.24 5.35 -1.16
CA LEU A 61 -21.08 4.46 -1.39
C LEU A 61 -20.12 5.00 -2.45
N ARG A 62 -20.63 5.61 -3.53
CA ARG A 62 -19.80 6.27 -4.56
C ARG A 62 -19.11 7.52 -4.06
N GLU A 63 -19.76 8.30 -3.20
CA GLU A 63 -19.13 9.44 -2.55
C GLU A 63 -18.00 8.98 -1.63
N PHE A 64 -18.27 8.02 -0.74
CA PHE A 64 -17.25 7.42 0.09
C PHE A 64 -16.07 6.88 -0.74
N LYS A 65 -16.33 6.20 -1.87
CA LYS A 65 -15.29 5.73 -2.79
C LYS A 65 -14.41 6.88 -3.32
N LYS A 66 -15.01 8.03 -3.65
CA LYS A 66 -14.26 9.21 -4.12
C LYS A 66 -13.37 9.77 -3.02
N ASP A 67 -13.88 9.86 -1.79
CA ASP A 67 -13.09 10.33 -0.64
C ASP A 67 -11.97 9.33 -0.30
N TRP A 68 -12.27 8.03 -0.38
CA TRP A 68 -11.28 6.96 -0.22
C TRP A 68 -10.17 7.05 -1.27
N ARG A 69 -10.52 7.27 -2.55
CA ARG A 69 -9.56 7.50 -3.63
C ARG A 69 -8.68 8.71 -3.32
N ARG A 70 -9.29 9.85 -2.97
CA ARG A 70 -8.59 11.09 -2.61
C ARG A 70 -7.60 10.85 -1.47
N LEU A 71 -8.00 10.09 -0.45
CA LEU A 71 -7.14 9.74 0.68
C LEU A 71 -5.95 8.88 0.24
N VAL A 72 -6.17 7.78 -0.46
CA VAL A 72 -5.07 6.87 -0.84
C VAL A 72 -4.08 7.55 -1.80
N THR A 73 -4.53 8.48 -2.64
CA THR A 73 -3.66 9.24 -3.55
C THR A 73 -2.74 10.21 -2.81
N LYS A 74 -3.09 10.72 -1.62
CA LYS A 74 -2.17 11.57 -0.83
C LYS A 74 -0.88 10.82 -0.44
N PHE A 75 -0.95 9.49 -0.35
CA PHE A 75 0.20 8.62 -0.07
C PHE A 75 1.11 8.36 -1.26
N THR A 76 0.83 8.94 -2.44
CA THR A 76 1.71 8.80 -3.62
C THR A 76 2.58 10.04 -3.84
N LYS A 77 2.56 11.00 -2.91
CA LYS A 77 3.31 12.24 -3.06
C LYS A 77 4.81 11.95 -3.00
N GLN A 78 5.51 12.30 -4.09
CA GLN A 78 6.96 12.25 -4.13
C GLN A 78 7.54 13.43 -3.34
N GLU A 79 8.48 13.11 -2.46
CA GLU A 79 9.17 14.06 -1.60
C GLU A 79 10.65 13.75 -1.60
N ASP A 80 11.45 14.80 -1.68
CA ASP A 80 12.90 14.69 -1.59
C ASP A 80 13.32 14.23 -0.20
N ILE A 81 14.31 13.34 -0.16
CA ILE A 81 14.91 12.87 1.08
C ILE A 81 16.09 13.78 1.42
N PRO A 82 16.10 14.44 2.59
CA PRO A 82 17.22 15.29 2.99
C PRO A 82 18.55 14.53 2.94
N LEU A 83 19.61 15.21 2.48
CA LEU A 83 20.96 14.62 2.38
C LEU A 83 21.42 13.89 3.65
N PRO A 84 21.19 14.40 4.88
CA PRO A 84 21.55 13.66 6.09
C PRO A 84 20.87 12.28 6.18
N SER A 85 19.58 12.20 5.87
CA SER A 85 18.82 10.94 5.85
C SER A 85 19.34 9.97 4.78
N GLN A 86 19.75 10.47 3.62
CA GLN A 86 20.39 9.64 2.60
C GLN A 86 21.72 9.05 3.10
N CYS A 87 22.51 9.81 3.86
CA CYS A 87 23.73 9.31 4.48
C CYS A 87 23.44 8.21 5.50
N PHE A 88 22.41 8.36 6.34
CA PHE A 88 21.98 7.30 7.26
C PHE A 88 21.59 6.01 6.53
N LEU A 89 20.86 6.10 5.42
CA LEU A 89 20.47 4.94 4.61
C LEU A 89 21.68 4.26 3.97
N LYS A 90 22.62 5.04 3.43
CA LYS A 90 23.89 4.51 2.90
C LYS A 90 24.71 3.82 3.99
N SER A 91 24.76 4.37 5.20
CA SER A 91 25.45 3.74 6.33
C SER A 91 24.77 2.44 6.77
N ARG A 92 23.43 2.45 6.88
CA ARG A 92 22.62 1.26 7.21
C ARG A 92 22.95 0.10 6.27
N ASP A 93 22.89 0.38 4.97
CA ASP A 93 23.02 -0.63 3.92
C ASP A 93 24.48 -0.88 3.51
N MET A 94 25.45 -0.32 4.24
CA MET A 94 26.90 -0.43 3.98
C MET A 94 27.29 -0.01 2.55
N GLN A 95 26.69 1.08 2.05
CA GLN A 95 26.82 1.60 0.68
C GLN A 95 26.34 0.61 -0.41
N ASN A 96 25.71 -0.49 -0.02
CA ASN A 96 25.06 -1.41 -0.93
C ASN A 96 23.56 -1.11 -1.01
N CYS A 97 22.88 -1.64 -2.03
CA CYS A 97 21.44 -1.61 -2.06
C CYS A 97 20.84 -2.79 -1.29
N CYS A 98 19.84 -2.53 -0.46
CA CYS A 98 19.08 -3.52 0.30
C CYS A 98 18.22 -4.48 -0.55
N CYS A 99 17.86 -4.13 -1.79
CA CYS A 99 17.03 -4.97 -2.68
C CYS A 99 17.82 -6.07 -3.44
N MET A 100 19.08 -6.29 -3.07
CA MET A 100 19.95 -7.29 -3.69
C MET A 100 19.62 -8.71 -3.19
N VAL A 101 19.32 -9.61 -4.12
CA VAL A 101 19.28 -11.06 -3.86
C VAL A 101 20.65 -11.54 -3.41
N ASN A 102 20.70 -12.54 -2.50
CA ASN A 102 21.69 -13.59 -2.19
C ASN A 102 22.99 -13.74 -3.04
N ARG A 103 23.57 -12.66 -3.56
CA ARG A 103 24.72 -12.58 -4.46
C ARG A 103 25.72 -11.53 -3.99
N ARG A 104 25.79 -11.26 -2.68
CA ARG A 104 26.92 -10.50 -2.10
C ARG A 104 28.27 -11.06 -2.56
N GLY A 105 28.37 -12.38 -2.81
CA GLY A 105 29.59 -13.03 -3.30
C GLY A 105 29.92 -12.85 -4.78
N ARG A 106 29.07 -12.25 -5.62
CA ARG A 106 29.31 -12.07 -7.08
C ARG A 106 29.44 -10.61 -7.52
N LEU A 107 29.44 -9.68 -6.58
CA LEU A 107 29.59 -8.27 -6.89
C LEU A 107 31.05 -7.89 -6.71
N ALA A 108 31.61 -7.23 -7.72
CA ALA A 108 32.91 -6.59 -7.53
C ALA A 108 32.78 -5.62 -6.35
N ALA A 109 33.77 -5.61 -5.46
CA ALA A 109 33.77 -4.84 -4.21
C ALA A 109 33.61 -3.31 -4.37
N ASN A 110 33.49 -2.84 -5.62
CA ASN A 110 33.41 -1.46 -6.07
C ASN A 110 32.15 -1.17 -6.93
N ALA A 111 31.18 -2.08 -7.02
CA ALA A 111 29.93 -1.82 -7.73
C ALA A 111 29.07 -0.82 -6.94
N THR A 112 29.23 0.47 -7.25
CA THR A 112 28.36 1.54 -6.74
C THR A 112 27.10 1.60 -7.57
N PHE A 113 25.96 1.33 -6.95
CA PHE A 113 24.65 1.47 -7.58
C PHE A 113 24.08 2.84 -7.26
N ASN A 114 23.66 3.59 -8.28
CA ASN A 114 22.85 4.79 -8.10
C ASN A 114 21.43 4.37 -7.72
N VAL A 115 21.23 4.07 -6.44
CA VAL A 115 19.91 3.78 -5.89
C VAL A 115 19.40 5.02 -5.19
N GLU A 116 18.24 5.49 -5.63
CA GLU A 116 17.55 6.59 -4.99
C GLU A 116 16.76 6.06 -3.80
N PRO A 117 16.93 6.64 -2.61
CA PRO A 117 16.10 6.29 -1.49
C PRO A 117 14.69 6.85 -1.71
N ALA A 118 13.69 6.06 -1.35
CA ALA A 118 12.30 6.49 -1.31
C ALA A 118 11.82 6.44 0.14
N TRP A 119 10.98 7.39 0.52
CA TRP A 119 10.27 7.24 1.77
C TRP A 119 9.40 6.00 1.65
N ILE A 120 9.37 5.17 2.70
CA ILE A 120 8.26 4.24 2.81
C ILE A 120 7.00 5.06 2.93
N ILE A 121 7.03 6.32 3.46
CA ILE A 121 5.89 7.12 3.98
C ILE A 121 6.13 8.62 3.75
N PRO A 122 5.34 9.46 3.03
CA PRO A 122 5.78 10.83 2.80
C PRO A 122 5.52 11.62 4.09
N PRO A 123 6.52 12.29 4.68
CA PRO A 123 6.30 13.06 5.89
C PRO A 123 5.22 14.14 5.78
N SER A 124 4.95 14.68 4.58
CA SER A 124 3.91 15.69 4.43
C SER A 124 2.49 15.19 4.65
N ILE A 125 2.24 13.88 4.67
CA ILE A 125 0.92 13.34 5.03
C ILE A 125 0.51 13.74 6.45
N PHE A 126 1.48 13.86 7.36
CA PHE A 126 1.26 14.27 8.75
C PHE A 126 1.02 15.77 8.91
N HIS A 127 1.18 16.53 7.82
CA HIS A 127 1.02 17.98 7.77
C HIS A 127 -0.05 18.37 6.74
N ASP A 128 -0.87 17.42 6.30
CA ASP A 128 -1.92 17.67 5.31
C ASP A 128 -3.16 18.24 6.02
N ASP A 129 -3.59 19.43 5.61
CA ASP A 129 -4.73 20.13 6.22
C ASP A 129 -6.03 19.32 6.14
N GLU A 130 -6.20 18.47 5.12
CA GLU A 130 -7.38 17.62 4.96
C GLU A 130 -7.33 16.38 5.87
N LEU A 131 -6.19 16.14 6.53
CA LEU A 131 -6.00 15.14 7.58
C LEU A 131 -5.85 15.77 8.97
N ALA A 132 -6.18 17.06 9.11
CA ALA A 132 -6.26 17.72 10.40
C ALA A 132 -7.29 17.04 11.32
N TYR A 133 -7.16 17.29 12.63
CA TYR A 133 -8.09 16.78 13.64
C TYR A 133 -9.56 17.09 13.25
N GLU A 134 -10.45 16.11 13.43
CA GLU A 134 -11.88 16.16 13.04
C GLU A 134 -12.18 16.26 11.54
N SER A 135 -11.18 16.15 10.66
CA SER A 135 -11.43 16.14 9.22
C SER A 135 -12.12 14.85 8.75
N PRO A 136 -12.99 14.92 7.73
CA PRO A 136 -13.65 13.72 7.17
C PRO A 136 -12.66 12.67 6.66
N MET A 137 -11.50 13.08 6.12
CA MET A 137 -10.50 12.15 5.59
C MET A 137 -9.70 11.47 6.71
N LEU A 138 -9.43 12.16 7.82
CA LEU A 138 -8.85 11.54 9.01
C LEU A 138 -9.77 10.41 9.51
N SER A 139 -11.09 10.63 9.55
CA SER A 139 -12.02 9.59 9.97
C SER A 139 -12.03 8.36 9.05
N ILE A 140 -11.81 8.51 7.74
CA ILE A 140 -11.66 7.37 6.82
C ILE A 140 -10.36 6.62 7.13
N LEU A 141 -9.27 7.35 7.35
CA LEU A 141 -7.97 6.78 7.69
C LEU A 141 -8.02 6.01 9.01
N GLU A 142 -8.64 6.58 10.04
CA GLU A 142 -8.86 5.95 11.35
C GLU A 142 -9.77 4.72 11.24
N ALA A 143 -10.82 4.76 10.44
CA ALA A 143 -11.68 3.60 10.23
C ALA A 143 -10.94 2.45 9.55
N PHE A 144 -10.07 2.76 8.58
CA PHE A 144 -9.31 1.75 7.85
C PHE A 144 -8.12 1.20 8.65
N LEU A 145 -7.47 2.05 9.46
CA LEU A 145 -6.18 1.72 10.09
C LEU A 145 -6.22 1.58 11.61
N THR A 146 -7.23 2.14 12.28
CA THR A 146 -7.57 2.06 13.72
C THR A 146 -6.40 2.35 14.70
N PRO A 147 -6.65 3.05 15.81
CA PRO A 147 -6.15 4.42 16.08
C PRO A 147 -4.62 4.60 16.14
N ASP A 148 -3.82 3.58 15.90
CA ASP A 148 -2.36 3.62 15.89
C ASP A 148 -1.86 3.81 14.45
N VAL A 149 -1.76 5.09 14.04
CA VAL A 149 -1.50 5.49 12.66
C VAL A 149 -0.16 6.24 12.62
N SER A 150 0.94 5.49 12.69
CA SER A 150 2.24 6.00 12.24
C SER A 150 2.67 5.26 10.97
N ALA A 151 2.67 6.05 9.90
CA ALA A 151 3.36 6.03 8.62
C ALA A 151 2.95 5.00 7.49
N PHE A 152 2.86 5.49 6.22
CA PHE A 152 2.45 4.84 4.91
C PHE A 152 2.99 5.37 3.53
N ARG A 153 3.46 4.58 2.53
CA ARG A 153 3.59 4.88 1.04
C ARG A 153 3.89 3.63 0.23
N GLU A 154 3.14 3.61 -0.88
CA GLU A 154 3.52 3.39 -2.29
C GLU A 154 3.13 2.16 -3.13
N GLY A 155 1.98 2.33 -3.79
CA GLY A 155 1.04 1.28 -4.01
C GLY A 155 1.16 0.32 -5.17
N ASN A 156 2.37 0.04 -5.64
CA ASN A 156 2.59 -0.85 -6.78
C ASN A 156 3.52 -2.02 -6.48
N LEU A 157 4.16 -1.95 -5.31
CA LEU A 157 5.07 -2.94 -4.80
C LEU A 157 4.69 -3.22 -3.35
N GLU A 158 4.04 -4.34 -3.09
CA GLU A 158 3.78 -4.75 -1.72
C GLU A 158 5.10 -5.27 -1.12
N ILE A 159 5.62 -4.57 -0.11
CA ILE A 159 6.77 -5.06 0.68
C ILE A 159 6.25 -5.57 2.02
N THR A 160 6.38 -6.87 2.25
CA THR A 160 6.02 -7.51 3.52
C THR A 160 7.21 -8.27 4.09
N ARG A 161 7.13 -8.66 5.36
CA ARG A 161 8.14 -9.56 5.92
C ARG A 161 8.01 -10.94 5.28
N GLY A 162 9.13 -11.55 4.93
CA GLY A 162 9.17 -12.97 4.53
C GLY A 162 8.86 -13.85 5.74
N LEU A 163 7.58 -14.13 5.96
CA LEU A 163 7.12 -15.00 7.04
C LEU A 163 7.14 -16.45 6.54
N GLY A 164 7.81 -17.33 7.28
CA GLY A 164 7.56 -18.76 7.19
C GLY A 164 6.11 -19.09 7.61
N PRO A 165 5.69 -20.36 7.65
CA PRO A 165 4.30 -20.77 7.93
C PRO A 165 3.77 -20.45 9.35
N GLY A 166 4.45 -19.60 10.12
CA GLY A 166 4.06 -19.20 11.47
C GLY A 166 3.61 -17.73 11.56
N PRO A 167 2.94 -17.34 12.65
CA PRO A 167 2.50 -15.96 12.87
C PRO A 167 3.69 -14.98 12.89
N PRO A 168 3.49 -13.72 12.47
CA PRO A 168 4.53 -12.71 12.49
C PRO A 168 5.10 -12.51 13.90
N LYS A 169 6.38 -12.83 14.08
CA LYS A 169 7.12 -12.45 15.29
C LYS A 169 7.55 -10.98 15.16
N LYS A 170 7.37 -10.14 16.19
CA LYS A 170 7.94 -8.79 16.16
C LYS A 170 9.45 -8.84 15.85
N ILE A 171 9.94 -7.88 15.09
CA ILE A 171 11.40 -7.72 14.90
C ILE A 171 12.01 -7.41 16.26
N GLU A 172 12.99 -8.21 16.67
CA GLU A 172 13.74 -7.96 17.91
C GLU A 172 14.47 -6.61 17.81
N ALA A 173 14.48 -5.82 18.88
CA ALA A 173 15.01 -4.46 18.84
C ALA A 173 16.51 -4.39 18.47
N ASP A 174 17.24 -5.48 18.67
CA ASP A 174 18.66 -5.66 18.33
C ASP A 174 18.88 -6.44 17.02
N ALA A 175 17.82 -6.72 16.25
CA ALA A 175 17.93 -7.45 15.00
C ALA A 175 18.79 -6.69 13.97
N LYS A 176 19.86 -7.34 13.53
CA LYS A 176 20.80 -6.79 12.52
C LYS A 176 20.43 -7.12 11.08
N SER A 177 19.45 -8.00 10.87
CA SER A 177 18.98 -8.36 9.54
C SER A 177 17.56 -8.91 9.54
N VAL A 178 16.77 -8.57 8.52
CA VAL A 178 15.40 -9.09 8.32
C VAL A 178 15.16 -9.42 6.85
N HIS A 179 14.44 -10.51 6.61
CA HIS A 179 13.98 -10.91 5.28
C HIS A 179 12.66 -10.23 4.93
N TYR A 180 12.63 -9.64 3.74
CA TYR A 180 11.46 -8.99 3.17
C TYR A 180 11.10 -9.61 1.82
N LEU A 181 9.85 -9.43 1.44
CA LEU A 181 9.22 -9.93 0.22
C LEU A 181 8.61 -8.74 -0.50
N ALA A 182 9.04 -8.47 -1.72
CA ALA A 182 8.45 -7.47 -2.62
C ALA A 182 7.54 -8.19 -3.63
N ILE A 183 6.31 -7.73 -3.84
CA ILE A 183 5.36 -8.33 -4.80
C ILE A 183 4.82 -7.23 -5.71
N THR A 184 4.95 -7.41 -7.02
CA THR A 184 4.30 -6.57 -8.03
C THR A 184 2.81 -6.91 -8.12
N LEU A 185 1.92 -5.92 -8.00
CA LEU A 185 0.47 -6.11 -8.13
C LEU A 185 0.06 -6.06 -9.62
N ALA A 186 -0.56 -7.13 -10.12
CA ALA A 186 -0.97 -7.32 -11.53
C ALA A 186 -2.21 -6.47 -11.90
N PRO A 187 -2.33 -5.86 -13.11
CA PRO A 187 -2.03 -6.55 -14.37
C PRO A 187 -0.84 -6.00 -15.18
N GLY A 188 -0.16 -4.94 -14.74
CA GLY A 188 1.01 -4.42 -15.45
C GLY A 188 2.31 -5.06 -14.98
N GLU A 189 3.02 -5.77 -15.86
CA GLU A 189 4.46 -6.03 -15.62
C GLU A 189 5.18 -4.68 -15.58
N ARG A 190 5.62 -4.27 -14.39
CA ARG A 190 6.44 -3.06 -14.20
C ARG A 190 7.85 -3.32 -14.74
N THR A 191 8.02 -3.14 -16.05
CA THR A 191 9.31 -3.24 -16.74
C THR A 191 10.21 -2.03 -16.49
N ASP A 192 9.65 -0.95 -15.92
CA ASP A 192 10.34 0.26 -15.50
C ASP A 192 11.07 0.12 -14.16
N LEU A 193 10.76 -0.91 -13.38
CA LEU A 193 11.43 -1.16 -12.11
C LEU A 193 12.64 -2.07 -12.31
N THR A 194 13.83 -1.51 -12.12
CA THR A 194 15.08 -2.26 -12.08
C THR A 194 15.51 -2.49 -10.64
N LEU A 195 15.86 -3.72 -10.32
CA LEU A 195 16.62 -4.05 -9.14
C LEU A 195 17.97 -3.33 -9.19
N SER A 196 18.60 -3.15 -8.03
CA SER A 196 19.90 -2.51 -7.97
C SER A 196 20.98 -3.23 -8.75
N ASN A 197 20.91 -4.55 -8.93
CA ASN A 197 21.83 -5.28 -9.80
C ASN A 197 21.62 -5.03 -11.31
N GLY A 198 20.70 -4.11 -11.69
CA GLY A 198 20.34 -3.78 -13.06
C GLY A 198 19.38 -4.78 -13.72
N GLU A 199 18.99 -5.85 -13.03
CA GLU A 199 17.98 -6.78 -13.55
C GLU A 199 16.57 -6.18 -13.40
N PRO A 200 15.67 -6.36 -14.37
CA PRO A 200 14.28 -5.94 -14.21
C PRO A 200 13.62 -6.74 -13.09
N LEU A 201 12.77 -6.08 -12.30
CA LEU A 201 11.92 -6.74 -11.33
C LEU A 201 10.90 -7.60 -12.09
N LYS A 202 11.09 -8.92 -12.07
CA LYS A 202 10.21 -9.86 -12.77
C LYS A 202 8.88 -10.02 -12.03
N GLY A 203 7.81 -10.31 -12.76
CA GLY A 203 6.50 -10.64 -12.16
C GLY A 203 6.62 -11.81 -11.19
N GLY A 204 6.28 -11.58 -9.92
CA GLY A 204 6.33 -12.58 -8.85
C GLY A 204 6.96 -12.07 -7.55
N PRO A 205 6.97 -12.89 -6.49
CA PRO A 205 7.52 -12.48 -5.20
C PRO A 205 9.06 -12.41 -5.24
N HIS A 206 9.62 -11.24 -4.92
CA HIS A 206 11.04 -10.97 -4.85
C HIS A 206 11.52 -10.91 -3.40
N MET A 207 12.31 -11.89 -2.97
CA MET A 207 12.87 -11.90 -1.61
C MET A 207 14.20 -11.15 -1.55
N PHE A 208 14.35 -10.32 -0.52
CA PHE A 208 15.60 -9.61 -0.22
C PHE A 208 15.83 -9.50 1.29
N THR A 209 17.06 -9.19 1.68
CA THR A 209 17.43 -9.03 3.09
C THR A 209 17.99 -7.64 3.32
N MET A 210 17.40 -6.90 4.25
CA MET A 210 18.01 -5.66 4.74
C MET A 210 18.91 -5.97 5.93
N TYR A 211 19.99 -5.21 6.05
CA TYR A 211 20.99 -5.35 7.10
C TYR A 211 21.22 -4.00 7.76
N THR A 212 21.61 -4.03 9.03
CA THR A 212 22.11 -2.87 9.76
C THR A 212 23.29 -3.28 10.64
N GLN A 213 24.29 -2.41 10.75
CA GLN A 213 25.41 -2.61 11.67
C GLN A 213 25.05 -2.23 13.11
N ASP A 214 24.14 -1.27 13.25
CA ASP A 214 23.70 -0.71 14.51
C ASP A 214 22.19 -0.45 14.46
N PRO A 215 21.37 -1.34 15.02
CA PRO A 215 19.91 -1.19 15.06
C PRO A 215 19.44 0.08 15.78
N SER A 216 20.25 0.65 16.68
CA SER A 216 19.91 1.85 17.45
C SER A 216 20.11 3.14 16.65
N LEU A 217 21.16 3.18 15.81
CA LEU A 217 21.46 4.33 14.96
C LEU A 217 20.85 4.23 13.56
N TYR A 218 20.70 3.00 13.05
CA TYR A 218 20.21 2.72 11.70
C TYR A 218 19.15 1.61 11.77
N PRO A 219 17.94 1.90 12.27
CA PRO A 219 16.91 0.89 12.41
C PRO A 219 16.50 0.31 11.04
N LEU A 220 16.12 -0.96 11.07
CA LEU A 220 15.47 -1.59 9.93
C LEU A 220 14.07 -0.97 9.71
N PRO A 221 13.50 -1.05 8.49
CA PRO A 221 12.14 -0.60 8.24
C PRO A 221 11.15 -1.13 9.26
N SER A 222 10.30 -0.24 9.81
CA SER A 222 9.26 -0.66 10.75
C SER A 222 8.23 -1.56 10.07
N GLU A 223 7.78 -2.56 10.81
CA GLU A 223 6.82 -3.54 10.33
C GLU A 223 5.44 -2.91 10.15
N GLU A 224 5.05 -2.04 11.07
CA GLU A 224 3.81 -1.27 11.04
C GLU A 224 3.75 -0.46 9.74
N LEU A 225 4.81 0.31 9.47
CA LEU A 225 4.99 1.13 8.27
C LEU A 225 4.78 0.32 6.98
N LEU A 226 5.34 -0.88 6.92
CA LEU A 226 5.25 -1.79 5.77
C LEU A 226 3.88 -2.45 5.63
N GLN A 227 3.29 -2.90 6.73
CA GLN A 227 1.95 -3.49 6.74
C GLN A 227 0.95 -2.50 6.17
N ILE A 228 1.09 -1.23 6.54
CA ILE A 228 0.09 -0.29 6.12
C ILE A 228 0.37 0.26 4.72
N HIS A 229 1.64 0.41 4.35
CA HIS A 229 2.00 0.54 2.95
C HIS A 229 1.30 -0.55 2.09
N SER A 230 1.39 -1.83 2.44
CA SER A 230 0.71 -2.93 1.72
C SER A 230 -0.81 -2.70 1.57
N LYS A 231 -1.49 -2.23 2.62
CA LYS A 231 -2.93 -1.94 2.59
C LYS A 231 -3.27 -0.79 1.64
N ILE A 232 -2.54 0.32 1.73
CA ILE A 232 -2.70 1.47 0.82
C ILE A 232 -2.35 1.07 -0.62
N ALA A 233 -1.35 0.20 -0.78
CA ALA A 233 -0.92 -0.29 -2.07
C ALA A 233 -2.01 -1.05 -2.81
N THR A 234 -2.62 -1.98 -2.10
CA THR A 234 -3.74 -2.76 -2.61
C THR A 234 -4.89 -1.85 -3.06
N ALA A 235 -5.18 -0.77 -2.32
CA ALA A 235 -6.25 0.17 -2.67
C ALA A 235 -5.91 1.00 -3.92
N LEU A 236 -4.71 1.59 -3.99
CA LEU A 236 -4.23 2.33 -5.17
C LEU A 236 -4.25 1.48 -6.42
N HIS A 237 -3.80 0.23 -6.30
CA HIS A 237 -3.81 -0.73 -7.38
C HIS A 237 -5.22 -0.97 -7.95
N LEU A 238 -6.23 -1.17 -7.08
CA LEU A 238 -7.60 -1.37 -7.52
C LEU A 238 -8.21 -0.14 -8.19
N PHE A 239 -7.83 1.06 -7.75
CA PHE A 239 -8.21 2.30 -8.42
C PHE A 239 -7.56 2.43 -9.79
N SER A 240 -6.29 2.03 -9.94
CA SER A 240 -5.64 1.96 -11.26
C SER A 240 -6.38 0.99 -12.20
N VAL A 241 -6.80 -0.18 -11.70
CA VAL A 241 -7.58 -1.15 -12.49
C VAL A 241 -8.93 -0.56 -12.91
N GLU A 242 -9.61 0.17 -12.01
CA GLU A 242 -10.85 0.88 -12.35
C GLU A 242 -10.63 1.92 -13.46
N ASP A 243 -9.53 2.67 -13.40
CA ASP A 243 -9.17 3.68 -14.40
C ASP A 243 -8.88 3.02 -15.76
N ASP A 244 -8.11 1.93 -15.79
CA ASP A 244 -7.80 1.16 -17.00
C ASP A 244 -9.09 0.60 -17.67
N ILE A 245 -10.02 0.09 -16.86
CA ILE A 245 -11.32 -0.39 -17.37
C ILE A 245 -12.13 0.77 -17.96
N SER A 246 -12.08 1.95 -17.35
CA SER A 246 -12.81 3.14 -17.83
C SER A 246 -12.27 3.68 -19.15
N LEU A 247 -10.97 3.52 -19.42
CA LEU A 247 -10.34 3.89 -20.69
C LEU A 247 -10.74 2.95 -21.83
N GLY A 248 -11.23 1.75 -21.51
CA GLY A 248 -11.63 0.73 -22.46
C GLY A 248 -10.45 -0.02 -23.07
N TRP A 249 -10.75 -1.12 -23.76
CA TRP A 249 -9.70 -1.92 -24.38
C TRP A 249 -9.07 -1.19 -25.57
N PRO A 250 -7.73 -1.19 -25.71
CA PRO A 250 -7.09 -0.69 -26.92
C PRO A 250 -7.66 -1.44 -28.12
N ARG A 251 -8.13 -0.70 -29.13
CA ARG A 251 -8.69 -1.30 -30.34
C ARG A 251 -7.64 -2.19 -30.98
N SER A 252 -8.01 -3.43 -31.28
CA SER A 252 -7.13 -4.37 -31.98
C SER A 252 -6.60 -3.71 -33.25
N PRO A 253 -5.29 -3.71 -33.51
CA PRO A 253 -4.73 -3.18 -34.76
C PRO A 253 -5.19 -3.98 -36.00
N TYR A 254 -5.91 -5.09 -35.79
CA TYR A 254 -6.41 -5.97 -36.85
C TYR A 254 -7.89 -5.76 -37.20
N SER A 255 -8.60 -4.77 -36.65
CA SER A 255 -9.93 -4.39 -37.15
C SER A 255 -9.81 -3.57 -38.44
N LYS A 256 -9.34 -4.22 -39.51
CA LYS A 256 -9.54 -3.69 -40.87
C LYS A 256 -11.04 -3.78 -41.17
N THR A 257 -11.69 -2.61 -41.23
CA THR A 257 -13.02 -2.44 -41.79
C THR A 257 -13.00 -2.92 -43.24
N HIS A 258 -13.68 -4.03 -43.51
CA HIS A 258 -14.09 -4.38 -44.87
C HIS A 258 -15.21 -3.40 -45.28
N ASN A 259 -14.85 -2.42 -46.11
CA ASN A 259 -15.80 -1.72 -46.98
C ASN A 259 -15.89 -2.47 -48.31
#